data_AF-A0A4U9DCT5-F1
#
_entry.id   AF-A0A4U9DCT5-F1
#
_cell.length_a   1.000
_cell.length_b   1.000
_cell.length_c   1.000
_cell.angle_alpha   90.00
_cell.angle_beta   90.00
_cell.angle_gamma   90.00
#
_symmetry.space_group_name_H-M   'P 1'
#
loop_
_entity.id
_entity.type
_entity.pdbx_description
1 polymer ?
#
loop_
_entity_poly.entity_id
_entity_poly.type
_entity_poly.pdbx_seq_one_letter_code
_entity_poly.pdbx_strand_id
1 'polypeptide(L)' 'MGACTDSKVNRLRFKDHDFAAIADFGMVRNAVDAAKALGVDARVGNIFSADLF' A
#
# COMPACT_ATOMS: atom_id res chain seq x y z
N MET A 1 -5.41 2.57 1.77
CA MET A 1 -4.32 1.59 1.86
C MET A 1 -3.05 2.31 1.49
N GLY A 2 -2.11 2.43 2.42
CA GLY A 2 -0.83 3.12 2.19
C GLY A 2 0.35 2.16 2.35
N ALA A 3 1.44 2.46 1.65
CA ALA A 3 2.72 1.80 1.85
C ALA A 3 3.78 2.83 2.28
N CYS A 4 4.57 2.44 3.28
CA CYS A 4 5.81 3.12 3.64
C CYS A 4 6.99 2.24 3.21
N THR A 5 8.12 2.85 2.87
CA THR A 5 9.31 2.11 2.42
C THR A 5 10.57 2.68 3.04
N ASP A 6 11.56 1.81 3.29
CA ASP A 6 12.93 2.20 3.64
C ASP A 6 13.84 2.36 2.41
N SER A 7 13.31 2.16 1.21
CA SER A 7 14.10 2.17 -0.01
C SER A 7 14.76 3.53 -0.24
N LYS A 8 16.09 3.53 -0.32
CA LYS A 8 16.88 4.72 -0.71
C LYS A 8 16.51 5.24 -2.09
N VAL A 9 15.97 4.39 -2.98
CA VAL A 9 15.51 4.80 -4.31
C VAL A 9 14.35 5.79 -4.21
N ASN A 10 13.44 5.60 -3.26
CA ASN A 10 12.31 6.49 -3.06
C ASN A 10 12.77 7.84 -2.52
N ARG A 11 13.65 7.84 -1.51
CA ARG A 11 14.27 9.06 -0.97
C ARG A 11 15.07 9.84 -2.01
N LEU A 12 15.84 9.16 -2.87
CA LEU A 12 16.60 9.81 -3.93
C LEU A 12 15.70 10.53 -4.95
N ARG A 13 14.54 9.93 -5.29
CA ARG A 13 13.56 10.51 -6.22
C ARG A 13 12.78 11.67 -5.60
N PHE A 14 12.55 11.64 -4.30
CA PHE A 14 11.80 12.66 -3.56
C PHE A 14 12.70 13.60 -2.74
N LYS A 15 13.99 13.72 -3.07
CA LYS A 15 14.95 14.63 -2.41
C LYS A 15 14.96 14.48 -0.88
N ASP A 16 15.08 13.25 -0.40
CA ASP A 16 15.07 12.84 1.01
C ASP A 16 13.75 13.07 1.76
N HIS A 17 12.66 13.40 1.07
CA HIS A 17 11.32 13.35 1.65
C HIS A 17 10.74 11.93 1.63
N ASP A 18 9.99 11.60 2.68
CA ASP A 18 9.24 10.35 2.75
C ASP A 18 7.92 10.51 1.96
N PHE A 19 7.78 9.73 0.89
CA PHE A 19 6.56 9.66 0.09
C PHE A 19 5.69 8.48 0.52
N ALA A 20 4.46 8.76 0.97
CA ALA A 20 3.48 7.74 1.27
C ALA A 20 2.76 7.31 -0.02
N ALA A 21 3.06 6.09 -0.51
CA ALA A 21 2.37 5.56 -1.67
C ALA A 21 0.95 5.13 -1.26
N ILE A 22 -0.07 5.75 -1.84
CA ILE A 22 -1.49 5.48 -1.54
C ILE A 22 -2.14 4.76 -2.71
N ALA A 23 -2.82 3.66 -2.44
CA ALA A 23 -3.62 2.95 -3.45
C ALA A 23 -4.87 3.75 -3.84
N ASP A 24 -5.30 3.62 -5.09
CA ASP A 24 -6.57 4.18 -5.55
C ASP A 24 -7.74 3.66 -4.71
N PHE A 25 -8.59 4.57 -4.24
CA PHE A 25 -9.70 4.22 -3.35
C PHE A 25 -10.76 3.36 -4.06
N GLY A 26 -11.07 3.65 -5.32
CA GLY A 26 -12.05 2.90 -6.09
C GLY A 26 -11.66 1.43 -6.24
N MET A 27 -10.38 1.19 -6.56
CA MET A 27 -9.82 -0.16 -6.64
C MET A 27 -9.87 -0.89 -5.30
N VAL A 28 -9.45 -0.24 -4.20
CA VAL A 28 -9.47 -0.85 -2.87
C VAL A 28 -10.90 -1.20 -2.45
N ARG A 29 -11.86 -0.31 -2.69
CA ARG A 29 -13.28 -0.56 -2.39
C ARG A 29 -13.82 -1.75 -3.17
N ASN A 30 -13.59 -1.78 -4.48
CA ASN A 30 -14.06 -2.86 -5.35
C ASN A 30 -13.48 -4.22 -4.93
N ALA A 31 -12.20 -4.27 -4.55
CA ALA A 31 -11.56 -5.48 -4.06
C ALA A 31 -12.17 -5.98 -2.74
N VAL A 32 -12.47 -5.08 -1.81
CA VAL A 32 -13.14 -5.41 -0.54
C VAL A 32 -14.56 -5.94 -0.79
N ASP A 33 -15.31 -5.30 -1.67
CA ASP A 33 -16.68 -5.71 -1.99
C ASP A 33 -16.70 -7.09 -2.67
N ALA A 34 -15.75 -7.35 -3.58
CA ALA A 34 -15.58 -8.68 -4.20
C ALA A 34 -15.18 -9.75 -3.17
N ALA A 35 -14.24 -9.45 -2.26
CA ALA A 35 -13.84 -10.38 -1.21
C ALA A 35 -15.01 -10.77 -0.29
N LYS A 36 -15.83 -9.79 0.11
CA LYS A 36 -17.06 -10.04 0.89
C LYS A 36 -18.04 -10.93 0.15
N ALA A 37 -18.29 -10.68 -1.14
CA ALA A 37 -19.18 -11.50 -1.96
C ALA A 37 -18.72 -12.96 -2.07
N LEU A 38 -17.40 -13.18 -2.01
CA LEU A 38 -16.79 -14.50 -2.05
C LEU A 38 -16.60 -15.14 -0.66
N GLY A 39 -17.00 -14.46 0.43
CA GLY A 39 -16.78 -14.95 1.79
C GLY A 39 -15.32 -14.97 2.22
N VAL A 40 -14.45 -14.20 1.56
CA VAL A 40 -13.02 -14.08 1.88
C VAL A 40 -12.81 -12.97 2.93
N ASP A 41 -12.18 -13.31 4.06
CA ASP A 41 -11.81 -12.32 5.09
C ASP A 41 -10.58 -11.50 4.64
N ALA A 42 -10.83 -10.43 3.88
CA ALA A 42 -9.80 -9.50 3.45
C ALA A 42 -9.50 -8.43 4.52
N ARG A 43 -8.21 -8.15 4.74
CA ARG A 43 -7.74 -7.08 5.64
C ARG A 43 -7.27 -5.87 4.86
N VAL A 44 -7.69 -4.67 5.28
CA VAL A 44 -7.24 -3.39 4.71
C VAL A 44 -6.42 -2.66 5.75
N GLY A 45 -5.17 -2.32 5.40
CA GLY A 45 -4.27 -1.63 6.31
C GLY A 45 -3.10 -0.98 5.57
N ASN A 46 -2.16 -0.47 6.36
CA ASN A 46 -0.88 -0.02 5.85
C ASN A 46 0.12 -1.19 5.85
N ILE A 47 1.02 -1.16 4.88
CA ILE A 47 2.11 -2.14 4.76
C ILE A 47 3.45 -1.43 4.75
N PHE A 48 4.49 -2.15 5.18
CA PHE A 48 5.87 -1.70 5.06
C PHE A 48 6.54 -2.50 3.94
N SER A 49 7.10 -1.80 2.96
CA SER A 49 7.83 -2.38 1.84
C SER A 49 9.32 -2.18 2.06
N ALA A 50 10.01 -3.26 2.42
CA ALA A 50 11.43 -3.27 2.73
C ALA A 50 12.29 -3.79 1.58
N ASP A 51 13.48 -3.21 1.36
CA ASP A 51 14.47 -3.72 0.40
C ASP A 51 15.24 -4.96 0.95
N LEU A 52 15.23 -5.16 2.28
CA LEU A 52 15.89 -6.26 2.98
C LEU A 52 14.86 -7.12 3.73
N PHE A 53 15.03 -8.43 3.65
CA PHE A 53 14.18 -9.43 4.33
C PHE A 53 14.69 -9.73 5.75
#